data_AF-A0A962QIB8-F1
#
_entry.id   AF-A0A962QIB8-F1
#
_cell.length_a   1.000
_cell.length_b   1.000
_cell.length_c   1.000
_cell.angle_alpha   90.00
_cell.angle_beta   90.00
_cell.angle_gamma   90.00
#
_symmetry.space_group_name_H-M   'P 1'
#
loop_
_entity.id
_entity.type
_entity.pdbx_description
1 polymer ?
#
loop_
_entity_poly.entity_id
_entity_poly.type
_entity_poly.pdbx_seq_one_letter_code
_entity_poly.pdbx_strand_id
1 'polypeptide(L)'
;ADRLKALWQAVRFDDPYADWWLLKVEEGVADIRAQLQGLQQRMDALITESNSALEFTVAQSSRPQRVSLQFANPYAFRAAQLLGEYDRLMCADMTLHYLGLDMPTDLIEQVSASGRWVRRVFALPQGYHSLDVRRHDIRQGTPAAIKARERMGEIPQDILNGERLPSLRPLAIQQLNSNAIADSDEA
;
A
#
# COMPACT_ATOMS: atom_id res chain seq x y z
N ALA A 1 5.76 -1.38 -11.28
CA ALA A 1 5.27 0.01 -11.15
C ALA A 1 4.07 0.28 -12.05
N ASP A 2 4.05 -0.23 -13.29
CA ASP A 2 3.05 0.16 -14.30
C ASP A 2 1.60 -0.21 -13.97
N ARG A 3 1.37 -1.30 -13.25
CA ARG A 3 0.01 -1.72 -12.83
C ARG A 3 -0.66 -0.71 -11.90
N LEU A 4 0.09 -0.16 -10.94
CA LEU A 4 -0.43 0.85 -10.03
C LEU A 4 -0.69 2.18 -10.75
N LYS A 5 0.12 2.49 -11.77
CA LYS A 5 -0.14 3.63 -12.66
C LYS A 5 -1.44 3.43 -13.46
N ALA A 6 -1.67 2.22 -14.00
CA ALA A 6 -2.91 1.88 -14.70
C ALA A 6 -4.14 1.98 -13.78
N LEU A 7 -4.05 1.41 -12.57
CA LEU A 7 -5.10 1.56 -11.53
C LEU A 7 -5.40 3.02 -11.25
N TRP A 8 -4.37 3.83 -11.03
CA TRP A 8 -4.53 5.24 -10.72
C TRP A 8 -5.20 6.02 -11.86
N GLN A 9 -4.92 5.68 -13.12
CA GLN A 9 -5.60 6.28 -14.26
C GLN A 9 -7.06 5.82 -14.35
N ALA A 10 -7.33 4.53 -14.18
CA ALA A 10 -8.68 4.00 -14.26
C ALA A 10 -9.61 4.58 -13.18
N VAL A 11 -9.10 4.81 -11.96
CA VAL A 11 -9.86 5.50 -10.91
C VAL A 11 -10.26 6.92 -11.33
N ARG A 12 -9.42 7.65 -12.09
CA ARG A 12 -9.79 8.97 -12.63
C ARG A 12 -10.94 8.92 -13.64
N PHE A 13 -11.14 7.78 -14.28
CA PHE A 13 -12.24 7.53 -15.22
C PHE A 13 -13.45 6.86 -14.56
N ASP A 14 -13.49 6.84 -13.23
CA ASP A 14 -14.58 6.26 -12.43
C ASP A 14 -14.78 4.74 -12.68
N ASP A 15 -13.67 4.01 -12.82
CA ASP A 15 -13.66 2.55 -12.83
C ASP A 15 -13.78 2.02 -11.38
N PRO A 16 -14.89 1.34 -11.03
CA PRO A 16 -15.10 0.87 -9.67
C PRO A 16 -14.28 -0.39 -9.34
N TYR A 17 -13.84 -1.17 -10.33
CA TYR A 17 -12.86 -2.25 -10.09
C TYR A 17 -11.51 -1.68 -9.70
N ALA A 18 -11.11 -0.57 -10.31
CA ALA A 18 -9.87 0.11 -9.94
C ALA A 18 -9.93 0.63 -8.50
N ASP A 19 -11.08 1.17 -8.06
CA ASP A 19 -11.31 1.54 -6.66
C ASP A 19 -11.18 0.33 -5.73
N TRP A 20 -11.80 -0.79 -6.09
CA TRP A 20 -11.73 -2.00 -5.28
C TRP A 20 -10.31 -2.54 -5.12
N TRP A 21 -9.51 -2.53 -6.18
CA TRP A 21 -8.12 -2.96 -6.11
C TRP A 21 -7.23 -1.97 -5.36
N LEU A 22 -7.48 -0.66 -5.44
CA LEU A 22 -6.77 0.32 -4.60
C LEU A 22 -7.11 0.15 -3.12
N LEU A 23 -8.37 -0.14 -2.77
CA LEU A 23 -8.75 -0.48 -1.40
C LEU A 23 -8.00 -1.69 -0.88
N LYS A 24 -7.93 -2.78 -1.66
CA LYS A 24 -7.13 -3.96 -1.31
C LYS A 24 -5.65 -3.62 -1.07
N VAL A 25 -5.07 -2.75 -1.90
CA VAL A 25 -3.68 -2.29 -1.73
C VAL A 25 -3.55 -1.46 -0.45
N GLU A 26 -4.49 -0.56 -0.19
CA GLU A 26 -4.50 0.29 0.99
C GLU A 26 -4.58 -0.52 2.29
N GLU A 27 -5.54 -1.44 2.35
CA GLU A 27 -5.73 -2.37 3.47
C GLU A 27 -4.51 -3.29 3.62
N GLY A 28 -4.03 -3.88 2.52
CA GLY A 28 -2.84 -4.72 2.56
C GLY A 28 -1.59 -3.98 3.06
N VAL A 29 -1.39 -2.72 2.67
CA VAL A 29 -0.30 -1.88 3.20
C VAL A 29 -0.48 -1.63 4.70
N ALA A 30 -1.70 -1.28 5.14
CA ALA A 30 -1.99 -1.02 6.55
C ALA A 30 -1.78 -2.26 7.41
N ASP A 31 -2.26 -3.42 6.97
CA ASP A 31 -2.14 -4.69 7.68
C ASP A 31 -0.66 -5.12 7.83
N ILE A 32 0.12 -5.04 6.75
CA ILE A 32 1.53 -5.40 6.81
C ILE A 32 2.32 -4.39 7.63
N ARG A 33 2.01 -3.08 7.54
CA ARG A 33 2.61 -2.07 8.40
C ARG A 33 2.40 -2.39 9.87
N ALA A 34 1.17 -2.71 10.27
CA ALA A 34 0.87 -3.06 11.66
C ALA A 34 1.66 -4.28 12.13
N GLN A 35 1.78 -5.31 11.28
CA GLN A 35 2.59 -6.49 11.57
C GLN A 35 4.07 -6.15 11.74
N LEU A 36 4.66 -5.38 10.82
CA LEU A 36 6.07 -4.96 10.91
C LEU A 36 6.33 -4.11 12.16
N GLN A 37 5.42 -3.21 12.50
CA GLN A 37 5.51 -2.39 13.72
C GLN A 37 5.46 -3.25 14.98
N GLY A 38 4.60 -4.28 15.01
CA GLY A 38 4.57 -5.23 16.12
C GLY A 38 5.89 -6.00 16.27
N LEU A 39 6.50 -6.44 15.18
CA LEU A 39 7.83 -7.08 15.23
C LEU A 39 8.90 -6.11 15.73
N GLN A 40 8.91 -4.88 15.20
CA GLN A 40 9.86 -3.85 15.60
C GLN A 40 9.79 -3.58 17.10
N GLN A 41 8.59 -3.40 17.65
CA GLN A 41 8.39 -3.16 19.08
C GLN A 41 8.91 -4.31 19.95
N ARG A 42 8.67 -5.57 19.54
CA ARG A 42 9.18 -6.75 20.25
C ARG A 42 10.72 -6.77 20.26
N MET A 43 11.34 -6.43 19.13
CA MET A 43 12.80 -6.39 19.00
C MET A 43 13.43 -5.24 19.79
N ASP A 44 12.81 -4.06 19.75
CA ASP A 44 13.23 -2.89 20.53
C ASP A 44 13.13 -3.16 22.04
N ALA A 45 12.12 -3.91 22.48
CA ALA A 45 11.98 -4.34 23.87
C ALA A 45 13.12 -5.26 24.30
N LEU A 46 13.46 -6.30 23.52
CA LEU A 46 14.59 -7.20 23.80
C LEU A 46 15.92 -6.45 23.92
N ILE A 47 16.12 -5.48 23.03
CA ILE A 47 17.27 -4.56 23.03
C ILE A 47 17.34 -3.78 24.34
N THR A 48 16.21 -3.18 24.75
CA THR A 48 16.13 -2.26 25.90
C THR A 48 16.27 -3.00 27.21
N GLU A 49 15.58 -4.13 27.37
CA GLU A 49 15.60 -4.96 28.58
C GLU A 49 16.99 -5.54 28.85
N SER A 50 17.73 -5.87 27.80
CA SER A 50 19.04 -6.52 27.93
C SER A 50 20.20 -5.55 28.20
N ASN A 51 20.02 -4.24 27.94
CA ASN A 51 21.13 -3.28 27.89
C ASN A 51 20.94 -2.03 28.76
N SER A 52 20.38 -2.18 29.95
CA SER A 52 20.15 -1.03 30.86
C SER A 52 21.41 -0.23 31.26
N ALA A 53 22.62 -0.75 31.02
CA ALA A 53 23.89 -0.12 31.38
C ALA A 53 24.78 0.25 30.17
N LEU A 54 24.38 -0.04 28.93
CA LEU A 54 25.22 0.14 27.73
C LEU A 54 24.50 0.95 26.67
N GLU A 55 25.16 1.98 26.14
CA GLU A 55 24.71 2.70 24.95
C GLU A 55 25.24 2.04 23.68
N PHE A 56 24.38 1.84 22.70
CA PHE A 56 24.79 1.39 21.37
C PHE A 56 23.93 2.03 20.28
N THR A 57 24.44 1.98 19.05
CA THR A 57 23.75 2.45 17.86
C THR A 57 23.15 1.27 17.10
N VAL A 58 21.91 1.43 16.62
CA VAL A 58 21.28 0.48 15.70
C VAL A 58 22.20 0.24 14.50
N ALA A 59 22.31 -1.01 14.07
CA ALA A 59 23.12 -1.40 12.94
C ALA A 59 22.74 -0.60 11.69
N GLN A 60 23.75 -0.21 10.92
CA GLN A 60 23.57 0.47 9.65
C GLN A 60 24.42 -0.22 8.60
N SER A 61 23.92 -0.24 7.37
CA SER A 61 24.70 -0.75 6.24
C SER A 61 25.97 0.07 6.07
N SER A 62 27.11 -0.59 5.92
CA SER A 62 28.40 0.07 5.62
C SER A 62 28.43 0.69 4.23
N ARG A 63 27.52 0.27 3.33
CA ARG A 63 27.38 0.78 1.96
C ARG A 63 25.90 0.94 1.62
N PRO A 64 25.20 1.93 2.21
CA PRO A 64 23.78 2.12 1.99
C PRO A 64 23.52 2.45 0.52
N GLN A 65 22.62 1.70 -0.11
CA GLN A 65 22.23 1.95 -1.49
C GLN A 65 21.25 3.12 -1.54
N ARG A 66 21.60 4.17 -2.29
CA ARG A 66 20.72 5.32 -2.52
C ARG A 66 20.00 5.13 -3.86
N VAL A 67 18.70 4.90 -3.80
CA VAL A 67 17.84 4.76 -4.99
C VAL A 67 16.96 5.99 -5.08
N SER A 68 17.10 6.75 -6.17
CA SER A 68 16.19 7.87 -6.46
C SER A 68 14.86 7.33 -6.99
N LEU A 69 13.76 7.70 -6.34
CA LEU A 69 12.42 7.25 -6.70
C LEU A 69 11.55 8.42 -7.11
N GLN A 70 10.82 8.25 -8.22
CA GLN A 70 9.76 9.16 -8.65
C GLN A 70 8.42 8.45 -8.53
N PHE A 71 7.45 9.08 -7.87
CA PHE A 71 6.16 8.49 -7.59
C PHE A 71 5.08 9.08 -8.50
N ALA A 72 4.45 8.22 -9.31
CA ALA A 72 3.36 8.63 -10.20
C ALA A 72 2.00 8.78 -9.47
N ASN A 73 1.89 8.25 -8.25
CA ASN A 73 0.69 8.31 -7.42
C ASN A 73 1.08 8.15 -5.94
N PRO A 74 0.25 8.60 -4.99
CA PRO A 74 0.59 8.58 -3.58
C PRO A 74 0.59 7.17 -2.96
N TYR A 75 -0.10 6.20 -3.57
CA TYR A 75 -0.02 4.79 -3.16
C TYR A 75 1.39 4.21 -3.39
N ALA A 76 2.07 4.62 -4.46
CA ALA A 76 3.46 4.23 -4.72
C ALA A 76 4.41 4.76 -3.64
N PHE A 77 4.16 6.00 -3.16
CA PHE A 77 4.91 6.57 -2.04
C PHE A 77 4.67 5.80 -0.74
N ARG A 78 3.41 5.48 -0.41
CA ARG A 78 3.07 4.65 0.76
C ARG A 78 3.75 3.28 0.73
N ALA A 79 3.83 2.65 -0.44
CA ALA A 79 4.54 1.38 -0.62
C ALA A 79 6.06 1.52 -0.39
N ALA A 80 6.67 2.63 -0.85
CA ALA A 80 8.07 2.91 -0.56
C ALA A 80 8.35 3.16 0.92
N GLN A 81 7.43 3.83 1.63
CA GLN A 81 7.53 3.98 3.09
C GLN A 81 7.50 2.62 3.80
N LEU A 82 6.62 1.71 3.38
CA LEU A 82 6.57 0.34 3.91
C LEU A 82 7.90 -0.40 3.70
N LEU A 83 8.57 -0.20 2.56
CA LEU A 83 9.89 -0.78 2.31
C LEU A 83 10.96 -0.23 3.27
N GLY A 84 10.91 1.06 3.59
CA GLY A 84 11.80 1.66 4.59
C GLY A 84 11.50 1.23 6.03
N GLU A 85 10.24 0.95 6.36
CA GLU A 85 9.87 0.31 7.64
C GLU A 85 10.45 -1.11 7.72
N TYR A 86 10.36 -1.88 6.64
CA TYR A 86 10.96 -3.21 6.56
C TYR A 86 12.50 -3.19 6.66
N ASP A 87 13.18 -2.26 5.99
CA ASP A 87 14.64 -2.12 6.06
C ASP A 87 15.10 -1.82 7.50
N ARG A 88 14.37 -0.96 8.22
CA ARG A 88 14.64 -0.69 9.64
C ARG A 88 14.47 -1.92 10.52
N LEU A 89 13.46 -2.75 10.26
CA LEU A 89 13.27 -4.02 10.96
C LEU A 89 14.48 -4.95 10.78
N MET A 90 15.00 -5.06 9.56
CA MET A 90 16.19 -5.87 9.29
C MET A 90 17.45 -5.31 9.98
N CYS A 91 17.56 -3.99 10.09
CA CYS A 91 18.65 -3.37 10.86
C CYS A 91 18.55 -3.72 12.36
N ALA A 92 17.34 -3.73 12.94
CA ALA A 92 17.13 -4.16 14.32
C ALA A 92 17.50 -5.65 14.51
N ASP A 93 17.17 -6.50 13.53
CA ASP A 93 17.49 -7.94 13.54
C ASP A 93 19.01 -8.17 13.58
N MET A 94 19.73 -7.46 12.69
CA MET A 94 21.19 -7.49 12.68
C MET A 94 21.80 -6.94 13.97
N THR A 95 21.15 -5.96 14.60
CA THR A 95 21.61 -5.39 15.87
C THR A 95 21.50 -6.41 17.00
N LEU A 96 20.35 -7.09 17.12
CA LEU A 96 20.16 -8.18 18.09
C LEU A 96 21.20 -9.29 17.89
N HIS A 97 21.42 -9.70 16.64
CA HIS A 97 22.41 -10.73 16.31
C HIS A 97 23.83 -10.30 16.67
N TYR A 98 24.21 -9.06 16.35
CA TYR A 98 25.54 -8.52 16.66
C TYR A 98 25.80 -8.42 18.18
N LEU A 99 24.77 -8.06 18.95
CA LEU A 99 24.85 -8.00 20.42
C LEU A 99 24.80 -9.39 21.08
N GLY A 100 24.55 -10.46 20.31
CA GLY A 100 24.40 -11.80 20.84
C GLY A 100 23.15 -11.98 21.69
N LEU A 101 22.09 -11.22 21.41
CA LEU A 101 20.83 -11.30 22.14
C LEU A 101 19.95 -12.41 21.56
N ASP A 102 19.46 -13.28 22.43
CA ASP A 102 18.57 -14.37 22.04
C ASP A 102 17.16 -13.83 21.74
N MET A 103 16.63 -14.21 20.57
CA MET A 103 15.25 -13.93 20.20
C MET A 103 14.38 -15.17 20.43
N PRO A 104 13.11 -15.00 20.86
CA PRO A 104 12.13 -16.07 20.86
C PRO A 104 11.97 -16.70 19.46
N THR A 105 11.81 -18.03 19.40
CA THR A 105 11.70 -18.77 18.13
C THR A 105 10.57 -18.26 17.22
N ASP A 106 9.42 -17.90 17.80
CA ASP A 106 8.29 -17.37 17.05
C ASP A 106 8.62 -16.01 16.41
N LEU A 107 9.41 -15.18 17.09
CA LEU A 107 9.86 -13.89 16.56
C LEU A 107 10.82 -14.10 15.39
N ILE A 108 11.76 -15.04 15.49
CA ILE A 108 12.69 -15.40 14.41
C ILE A 108 11.91 -15.86 13.17
N GLU A 109 10.92 -16.74 13.35
CA GLU A 109 10.08 -17.22 12.25
C GLU A 109 9.29 -16.08 11.58
N GLN A 110 8.73 -15.16 12.39
CA GLN A 110 7.99 -14.01 11.88
C GLN A 110 8.89 -13.02 11.13
N VAL A 111 10.07 -12.71 11.66
CA VAL A 111 11.07 -11.85 10.99
C VAL A 111 11.49 -12.47 9.66
N SER A 112 11.76 -13.79 9.62
CA SER A 112 12.07 -14.51 8.37
C SER A 112 10.91 -14.48 7.37
N ALA A 113 9.66 -14.61 7.84
CA ALA A 113 8.47 -14.57 7.00
C ALA A 113 8.11 -13.16 6.51
N SER A 114 8.53 -12.11 7.21
CA SER A 114 8.11 -10.72 6.97
C SER A 114 8.43 -10.22 5.56
N GLY A 115 9.54 -10.69 4.97
CA GLY A 115 9.86 -10.38 3.57
C GLY A 115 8.83 -10.93 2.57
N ARG A 116 8.14 -12.04 2.89
CA ARG A 116 7.05 -12.57 2.07
C ARG A 116 5.81 -11.69 2.17
N TRP A 117 5.52 -11.15 3.35
CA TRP A 117 4.38 -10.27 3.59
C TRP A 117 4.49 -9.00 2.75
N VAL A 118 5.67 -8.35 2.78
CA VAL A 118 5.94 -7.15 1.97
C VAL A 118 5.76 -7.47 0.48
N ARG A 119 6.39 -8.54 -0.03
CA ARG A 119 6.25 -8.93 -1.45
C ARG A 119 4.80 -9.19 -1.87
N ARG A 120 3.98 -9.77 -0.98
CA ARG A 120 2.55 -10.01 -1.24
C ARG A 120 1.80 -8.71 -1.51
N VAL A 121 2.05 -7.66 -0.72
CA VAL A 121 1.42 -6.34 -0.94
C VAL A 121 1.81 -5.75 -2.28
N PHE A 122 3.09 -5.83 -2.64
CA PHE A 122 3.59 -5.35 -3.94
C PHE A 122 3.04 -6.15 -5.13
N ALA A 123 2.56 -7.37 -4.90
CA ALA A 123 1.91 -8.20 -5.91
C ALA A 123 0.41 -7.89 -6.07
N LEU A 124 -0.26 -7.27 -5.09
CA LEU A 124 -1.71 -7.00 -5.15
C LEU A 124 -2.16 -6.25 -6.42
N PRO A 125 -1.47 -5.19 -6.90
CA PRO A 125 -1.89 -4.48 -8.11
C PRO A 125 -1.88 -5.35 -9.38
N GLN A 126 -1.21 -6.50 -9.38
CA GLN A 126 -1.08 -7.35 -10.56
C GLN A 126 -2.38 -8.07 -10.93
N GLY A 127 -3.31 -8.23 -9.98
CA GLY A 127 -4.62 -8.84 -10.24
C GLY A 127 -5.61 -7.90 -10.96
N TYR A 128 -5.28 -6.61 -11.06
CA TYR A 128 -6.11 -5.66 -11.80
C TYR A 128 -5.90 -5.74 -13.31
N HIS A 129 -7.02 -5.73 -14.03
CA HIS A 129 -7.07 -5.67 -15.48
C HIS A 129 -7.93 -4.50 -15.95
N SER A 130 -7.32 -3.53 -16.63
CA SER A 130 -8.05 -2.43 -17.27
C SER A 130 -8.92 -2.98 -18.39
N LEU A 131 -10.24 -2.78 -18.26
CA LEU A 131 -11.25 -3.17 -19.24
C LEU A 131 -12.14 -1.98 -19.62
N ASP A 132 -11.70 -0.76 -19.29
CA ASP A 132 -12.35 0.51 -19.61
C ASP A 132 -13.84 0.56 -19.24
N VAL A 133 -14.17 -0.02 -18.08
CA VAL A 133 -15.51 -0.05 -17.50
C VAL A 133 -15.69 1.09 -16.52
N ARG A 134 -16.84 1.75 -16.56
CA ARG A 134 -17.25 2.75 -15.58
C ARG A 134 -18.41 2.23 -14.73
N ARG A 135 -18.73 2.92 -13.64
CA ARG A 135 -19.87 2.56 -12.76
C ARG A 135 -21.20 2.41 -13.51
N HIS A 136 -21.48 3.30 -14.46
CA HIS A 136 -22.72 3.24 -15.25
C HIS A 136 -22.79 1.97 -16.13
N ASP A 137 -21.66 1.53 -16.70
CA ASP A 137 -21.58 0.33 -17.53
C ASP A 137 -21.93 -0.93 -16.75
N ILE A 138 -21.49 -1.00 -15.49
CA ILE A 138 -21.79 -2.12 -14.59
C ILE A 138 -23.28 -2.15 -14.24
N ARG A 139 -23.89 -0.98 -13.97
CA ARG A 139 -25.33 -0.88 -13.69
C ARG A 139 -26.19 -1.25 -14.90
N GLN A 140 -25.72 -0.98 -16.11
CA GLN A 140 -26.43 -1.31 -17.36
C GLN A 140 -26.14 -2.73 -17.88
N GLY A 141 -25.20 -3.45 -17.27
CA GLY A 141 -24.85 -4.82 -17.68
C GLY A 141 -24.23 -4.89 -19.08
N THR A 142 -23.38 -3.92 -19.44
CA THR A 142 -22.74 -3.89 -20.77
C THR A 142 -21.85 -5.12 -21.01
N PRO A 143 -21.54 -5.47 -22.26
CA PRO A 143 -20.61 -6.56 -22.57
C PRO A 143 -19.23 -6.39 -21.90
N ALA A 144 -18.76 -5.15 -21.74
CA ALA A 144 -17.53 -4.83 -21.03
C ALA A 144 -17.65 -5.14 -19.53
N ALA A 145 -18.79 -4.82 -18.90
CA ALA A 145 -19.05 -5.14 -17.50
C ALA A 145 -19.13 -6.66 -17.24
N ILE A 146 -19.76 -7.42 -18.15
CA ILE A 146 -19.83 -8.88 -18.05
C ILE A 146 -18.41 -9.48 -18.10
N LYS A 147 -17.59 -9.04 -19.06
CA LYS A 147 -16.20 -9.47 -19.19
C LYS A 147 -15.35 -9.09 -17.96
N ALA A 148 -15.59 -7.91 -17.39
CA ALA A 148 -14.92 -7.49 -16.16
C ALA A 148 -15.28 -8.38 -14.97
N ARG A 149 -16.56 -8.75 -14.84
CA ARG A 149 -17.03 -9.68 -13.82
C ARG A 149 -16.43 -11.07 -13.98
N GLU A 150 -16.35 -11.60 -15.21
CA GLU A 150 -15.72 -12.90 -15.47
C GLU A 150 -14.24 -12.91 -15.11
N ARG A 151 -13.52 -11.80 -15.32
CA ARG A 151 -12.08 -11.74 -15.14
C ARG A 151 -11.64 -11.36 -13.72
N MET A 152 -12.36 -10.46 -13.06
CA MET A 152 -11.99 -9.90 -11.76
C MET A 152 -12.94 -10.29 -10.63
N GLY A 153 -14.06 -10.96 -10.94
CA GLY A 153 -15.07 -11.36 -9.98
C GLY A 153 -16.17 -10.31 -9.78
N GLU A 154 -17.09 -10.59 -8.87
CA GLU A 154 -18.16 -9.67 -8.51
C GLU A 154 -17.65 -8.53 -7.63
N ILE A 155 -18.05 -7.31 -7.98
CA ILE A 155 -17.69 -6.13 -7.21
C ILE A 155 -18.64 -5.95 -6.02
N PRO A 156 -18.13 -5.66 -4.81
CA PRO A 156 -18.96 -5.30 -3.67
C PRO A 156 -19.88 -4.09 -3.95
N GLN A 157 -21.12 -4.16 -3.46
CA GLN A 157 -22.14 -3.13 -3.74
C GLN A 157 -21.82 -1.79 -3.07
N ASP A 158 -21.25 -1.79 -1.87
CA ASP A 158 -20.75 -0.60 -1.16
C ASP A 158 -19.73 0.18 -2.02
N ILE A 159 -18.82 -0.55 -2.67
CA ILE A 159 -17.83 0.05 -3.56
C ILE A 159 -18.49 0.55 -4.83
N LEU A 160 -19.43 -0.19 -5.43
CA LEU A 160 -20.16 0.22 -6.64
C LEU A 160 -21.06 1.46 -6.40
N ASN A 161 -21.64 1.58 -5.22
CA ASN A 161 -22.44 2.73 -4.79
C ASN A 161 -21.57 3.94 -4.44
N GLY A 162 -20.28 3.73 -4.16
CA GLY A 162 -19.33 4.78 -3.79
C GLY A 162 -19.32 5.09 -2.30
N GLU A 163 -19.91 4.22 -1.48
CA GLU A 163 -19.92 4.32 -0.02
C GLU A 163 -18.53 3.99 0.55
N ARG A 164 -17.83 3.04 -0.07
CA ARG A 164 -16.47 2.65 0.28
C ARG A 164 -15.52 2.97 -0.87
N LEU A 165 -14.62 3.93 -0.65
CA LEU A 165 -13.68 4.43 -1.65
C LEU A 165 -12.25 4.51 -1.07
N PRO A 166 -11.22 4.39 -1.93
CA PRO A 166 -9.84 4.58 -1.49
C PRO A 166 -9.60 5.98 -0.89
N SER A 167 -8.82 6.10 0.17
CA SER A 167 -8.69 7.38 0.91
C SER A 167 -7.99 8.49 0.11
N LEU A 168 -7.12 8.12 -0.82
CA LEU A 168 -6.34 9.04 -1.64
C LEU A 168 -6.84 9.07 -3.08
N ARG A 169 -8.15 8.89 -3.28
CA ARG A 169 -8.75 8.94 -4.62
C ARG A 169 -8.40 10.28 -5.29
N PRO A 170 -7.92 10.30 -6.54
CA PRO A 170 -7.67 11.54 -7.24
C PRO A 170 -8.99 12.30 -7.41
N LEU A 171 -9.02 13.57 -7.00
CA LEU A 171 -10.16 14.43 -7.24
C LEU A 171 -10.41 14.50 -8.77
N ALA A 172 -11.64 14.26 -9.19
CA ALA A 172 -12.00 14.38 -10.59
C ALA A 172 -11.83 15.85 -11.01
N ILE A 173 -11.04 16.09 -12.06
CA ILE A 173 -10.80 17.44 -12.62
C ILE A 173 -12.12 18.12 -13.02
N GLN A 174 -13.21 17.37 -13.19
CA GLN A 174 -14.55 17.91 -13.45
C GLN A 174 -15.05 18.87 -12.37
N GLN A 175 -14.69 18.69 -11.09
CA GLN A 175 -15.15 19.61 -10.03
C GLN A 175 -14.46 20.99 -10.05
N LEU A 176 -13.26 21.10 -10.65
CA LEU A 176 -12.58 22.39 -10.78
C LEU A 176 -13.20 23.27 -11.87
N ASN A 177 -13.69 22.68 -12.96
CA ASN A 177 -14.33 23.44 -14.03
C ASN A 177 -15.78 23.85 -13.70
N SER A 178 -16.51 23.06 -12.90
CA SER A 178 -17.86 23.43 -12.46
C SER A 178 -17.86 24.63 -11.50
N ASN A 179 -16.88 24.71 -10.60
CA ASN A 179 -16.75 25.83 -9.67
C ASN A 179 -16.16 27.08 -10.34
N ALA A 180 -15.34 26.94 -11.38
CA ALA A 180 -14.80 28.09 -12.11
C ALA A 180 -15.84 28.80 -13.01
N ILE A 181 -16.89 28.09 -13.44
CA ILE A 181 -17.99 28.67 -14.23
C ILE A 181 -19.04 29.32 -13.31
N ALA A 182 -19.22 28.81 -12.09
CA ALA A 182 -20.14 29.38 -11.11
C ALA A 182 -19.64 30.71 -10.50
N ASP A 183 -18.32 30.91 -10.41
CA ASP A 183 -17.72 32.17 -9.90
C ASP A 183 -17.61 33.29 -10.96
N SER A 184 -17.94 33.00 -12.23
CA SER A 184 -17.82 33.98 -13.33
C SER A 184 -19.14 34.68 -13.71
N ASP A 185 -20.28 34.27 -13.15
CA ASP A 185 -21.60 34.85 -13.42
C ASP A 185 -22.10 35.79 -12.30
N GLU A 186 -21.25 36.13 -11.32
CA GLU A 186 -21.62 36.97 -10.16
C GLU A 186 -20.79 38.27 -9.99
N ALA A 187 -20.20 38.79 -11.09
CA ALA A 187 -19.46 40.06 -11.08
C ALA A 187 -19.99 41.10 -12.07
#